data_AF-A0A7W1M4Z2-F1
#
_entry.id   AF-A0A7W1M4Z2-F1
#
_cell.length_a   1.000
_cell.length_b   1.000
_cell.length_c   1.000
_cell.angle_alpha   90.00
_cell.angle_beta   90.00
_cell.angle_gamma   90.00
#
_symmetry.space_group_name_H-M   'P 1'
#
loop_
_entity.id
_entity.type
_entity.pdbx_description
1 polymer ?
#
loop_
_entity_poly.entity_id
_entity_poly.type
_entity_poly.pdbx_seq_one_letter_code
_entity_poly.pdbx_strand_id
1 'polypeptide(L)'
;AVIPATPANVGVFQAACVAVLVGAYHVSTPDAIAYGIVLQVVEVATAVIMGLPALVNEGLSWRDVRLRTMHAAPVTLGPLPSAAHTLARAGAET
;
A
#
# COMPACT_ATOMS: atom_id res chain seq x y z
N ALA A 1 -1.56 11.91 -8.24
CA ALA A 1 -0.30 11.78 -7.50
C ALA A 1 0.42 10.54 -8.01
N VAL A 2 1.67 10.64 -8.44
CA VAL A 2 2.49 9.46 -8.74
C VAL A 2 2.93 8.93 -7.38
N ILE A 3 2.34 7.82 -6.93
CA ILE A 3 2.79 7.14 -5.72
C ILE A 3 4.09 6.41 -6.09
N PRO A 4 5.23 6.78 -5.49
CA PRO A 4 6.47 6.08 -5.75
C PRO A 4 6.33 4.61 -5.35
N ALA A 5 6.66 3.70 -6.28
CA ALA A 5 6.46 2.27 -6.10
C ALA A 5 7.54 1.59 -5.22
N THR A 6 8.39 2.36 -4.54
CA THR A 6 9.38 1.81 -3.61
C THR A 6 8.73 1.53 -2.26
N PRO A 7 8.93 0.34 -1.66
CA PRO A 7 8.35 0.02 -0.36
C PRO A 7 8.76 1.08 0.66
N ALA A 8 7.76 1.63 1.37
CA ALA A 8 7.89 2.72 2.33
C ALA A 8 8.55 4.02 1.80
N ASN A 9 8.48 4.30 0.48
CA ASN A 9 9.11 5.48 -0.14
C ASN A 9 10.64 5.58 0.03
N VAL A 10 11.29 4.46 0.34
CA VAL A 10 12.75 4.38 0.46
C VAL A 10 13.39 4.79 -0.87
N GLY A 11 14.42 5.63 -0.79
CA GLY A 11 15.11 6.30 -1.91
C GLY A 11 14.49 7.66 -2.28
N VAL A 12 13.16 7.73 -2.39
CA VAL A 12 12.47 8.94 -2.85
C VAL A 12 12.36 9.99 -1.75
N PHE A 13 12.10 9.56 -0.52
CA PHE A 13 12.09 10.46 0.63
C PHE A 13 13.48 11.05 0.91
N GLN A 14 14.53 10.25 0.75
CA GLN A 14 15.93 10.69 0.88
C GLN A 14 16.27 11.71 -0.21
N ALA A 15 15.85 11.48 -1.46
CA ALA A 15 16.03 12.44 -2.54
C ALA A 15 15.32 13.78 -2.26
N ALA A 16 14.10 13.73 -1.70
CA ALA A 16 13.38 14.92 -1.29
C ALA A 16 14.08 15.66 -0.13
N CYS A 17 14.57 14.93 0.86
CA CYS A 17 15.37 15.51 1.95
C CYS A 17 16.63 16.20 1.41
N VAL A 18 17.36 15.55 0.51
CA VAL A 18 18.54 16.14 -0.13
C VAL A 18 18.17 17.40 -0.92
N ALA A 19 17.10 17.35 -1.73
CA ALA A 19 16.66 18.51 -2.51
C ALA A 19 16.33 19.72 -1.63
N VAL A 20 15.70 19.50 -0.46
CA VAL A 20 15.35 20.58 0.47
C VAL A 20 16.54 21.04 1.30
N LEU A 21 17.27 20.14 1.96
CA LEU A 21 18.35 20.51 2.88
C LEU A 21 19.57 21.07 2.15
N VAL A 22 19.94 20.50 1.01
CA VAL A 22 21.02 21.04 0.17
C VAL A 22 20.55 22.31 -0.54
N GLY A 23 19.34 22.29 -1.11
CA GLY A 23 18.84 23.38 -1.95
C GLY A 23 18.41 24.65 -1.20
N ALA A 24 17.78 24.52 -0.03
CA ALA A 24 17.27 25.66 0.73
C ALA A 24 18.15 26.03 1.94
N TYR A 25 18.78 25.04 2.57
CA TYR A 25 19.52 25.23 3.82
C TYR A 25 21.04 25.12 3.68
N HIS A 26 21.56 24.87 2.46
CA HIS A 26 22.99 24.74 2.17
C HIS A 26 23.73 23.70 3.04
N VAL A 27 23.01 22.69 3.51
CA VAL A 27 23.57 21.57 4.27
C VAL A 27 24.33 20.65 3.32
N SER A 28 25.38 19.98 3.81
CA SER A 28 26.15 19.05 3.00
C SER A 28 25.30 17.84 2.55
N THR A 29 25.49 17.35 1.33
CA THR A 29 24.74 16.20 0.80
C THR A 29 24.82 14.95 1.69
N PRO A 30 25.99 14.57 2.27
CA PRO A 30 26.06 13.45 3.19
C PRO A 30 25.17 13.63 4.43
N ASP A 31 25.15 14.83 5.02
CA ASP A 31 24.34 15.11 6.21
C ASP A 31 22.83 15.07 5.89
N ALA A 32 22.44 15.57 4.71
CA ALA A 32 21.05 15.51 4.26
C ALA A 32 20.56 14.06 4.03
N ILE A 33 21.42 13.19 3.51
CA ILE A 33 21.12 11.75 3.37
C ILE A 33 20.99 11.10 4.75
N ALA A 34 21.93 11.38 5.66
CA ALA A 34 21.89 10.87 7.03
C ALA A 34 20.59 11.28 7.75
N TYR A 35 20.19 12.55 7.59
CA TYR A 35 18.93 13.06 8.13
C TYR A 35 17.71 12.31 7.56
N GLY A 36 17.66 12.09 6.24
CA GLY A 36 16.60 11.29 5.61
C GLY A 36 16.52 9.86 6.14
N ILE A 37 17.66 9.22 6.43
CA ILE A 37 17.70 7.86 7.02
C ILE A 37 17.14 7.86 8.45
N VAL A 38 17.52 8.84 9.27
CA VAL A 38 17.00 8.94 10.65
C VAL A 38 15.48 9.11 10.65
N LEU A 39 14.96 9.98 9.79
CA LEU A 39 13.51 10.17 9.65
C LEU A 39 12.79 8.91 9.17
N GLN A 40 13.41 8.12 8.27
CA GLN A 40 12.85 6.83 7.85
C GLN A 40 12.74 5.86 9.03
N VAL A 41 13.75 5.83 9.92
CA VAL A 41 13.71 4.99 11.13
C VAL A 41 12.56 5.43 12.05
N VAL A 42 12.34 6.74 12.20
CA VAL A 42 11.23 7.28 13.00
C VAL A 42 9.88 6.89 12.39
N GLU A 43 9.73 6.98 11.08
CA GLU A 43 8.51 6.58 10.37
C GLU A 43 8.19 5.10 10.59
N VAL A 44 9.18 4.22 10.35
CA VAL A 44 9.01 2.77 10.50
C VAL A 44 8.75 2.40 11.95
N ALA A 45 9.48 2.98 12.91
CA ALA A 45 9.25 2.74 14.33
C ALA A 45 7.83 3.12 14.72
N THR A 46 7.34 4.27 14.25
CA THR A 46 5.97 4.74 14.49
C THR A 46 4.92 3.80 13.89
N ALA A 47 5.11 3.37 12.65
CA ALA A 47 4.24 2.42 11.98
C ALA A 47 4.20 1.07 12.71
N VAL A 48 5.34 0.60 13.23
CA VAL A 48 5.45 -0.65 13.98
C VAL A 48 4.80 -0.54 15.36
N ILE A 49 5.14 0.52 16.10
CA ILE A 49 4.63 0.74 17.48
C ILE A 49 3.12 0.95 17.47
N MET A 50 2.55 1.61 16.47
CA MET A 50 1.10 1.79 16.39
C MET A 50 0.40 0.63 15.67
N GLY A 51 1.00 0.10 14.60
CA GLY A 51 0.38 -0.93 13.77
C GLY A 51 0.36 -2.32 14.42
N LEU A 52 1.46 -2.74 15.05
CA LEU A 52 1.51 -4.08 15.64
C LEU A 52 0.53 -4.27 16.80
N PRO A 53 0.40 -3.34 17.77
CA PRO A 53 -0.59 -3.49 18.84
C PRO A 53 -2.04 -3.43 18.33
N ALA A 54 -2.33 -2.61 17.33
CA ALA A 54 -3.66 -2.58 16.70
C ALA A 54 -4.01 -3.94 16.08
N LEU A 55 -3.08 -4.56 15.35
CA LEU A 55 -3.27 -5.89 14.76
C LEU A 55 -3.47 -6.98 15.83
N VAL A 56 -2.74 -6.90 16.93
CA VAL A 56 -2.88 -7.84 18.07
C VAL A 56 -4.21 -7.65 18.79
N ASN A 57 -4.65 -6.39 19.01
CA ASN A 57 -5.93 -6.08 19.65
C ASN A 57 -7.14 -6.50 18.81
N GLU A 58 -7.02 -6.47 17.48
CA GLU A 58 -8.07 -6.92 16.55
C GLU A 58 -8.09 -8.45 16.36
N GLY A 59 -7.17 -9.19 16.99
CA GLY A 59 -7.12 -10.66 16.93
C GLY A 59 -6.77 -11.23 15.56
N LEU A 60 -6.23 -10.41 14.64
CA LEU A 60 -5.84 -10.86 13.32
C LEU A 60 -4.59 -11.73 13.41
N SER A 61 -4.74 -13.01 13.14
CA SER A 61 -3.60 -13.91 13.00
C SER A 61 -2.78 -13.48 11.79
N TRP A 62 -1.44 -13.59 11.85
CA TRP A 62 -0.56 -13.38 10.69
C TRP A 62 -1.01 -14.16 9.44
N ARG A 63 -1.74 -15.26 9.64
CA ARG A 63 -2.40 -16.04 8.58
C ARG A 63 -3.52 -15.26 7.88
N ASP A 64 -4.33 -14.49 8.59
CA ASP A 64 -5.41 -13.67 8.03
C ASP A 64 -4.86 -12.46 7.28
N VAL A 65 -3.82 -11.83 7.82
CA VAL A 65 -3.09 -10.76 7.11
C VAL A 65 -2.51 -11.30 5.80
N ARG A 66 -1.85 -12.46 5.87
CA ARG A 66 -1.28 -13.13 4.69
C ARG A 66 -2.36 -13.57 3.68
N LEU A 67 -3.51 -14.08 4.13
CA LEU A 67 -4.64 -14.44 3.26
C LEU A 67 -5.27 -13.20 2.62
N ARG A 68 -5.43 -12.08 3.35
CA ARG A 68 -5.98 -10.82 2.81
C ARG A 68 -5.04 -10.17 1.80
N THR A 69 -3.72 -10.23 2.02
CA THR A 69 -2.76 -9.77 1.00
C THR A 69 -2.81 -10.63 -0.27
N MET A 70 -3.16 -11.92 -0.17
CA MET A 70 -3.35 -12.78 -1.35
C MET A 70 -4.72 -12.60 -2.02
N HIS A 71 -5.79 -12.33 -1.26
CA HIS A 71 -7.14 -12.05 -1.80
C HIS A 71 -7.30 -10.63 -2.35
N ALA A 72 -6.38 -9.72 -2.03
CA ALA A 72 -6.28 -8.42 -2.70
C ALA A 72 -5.73 -8.52 -4.13
N ALA A 73 -5.28 -9.71 -4.56
CA ALA A 73 -5.03 -9.98 -5.97
C ALA A 73 -6.37 -9.92 -6.73
N PRO A 74 -6.47 -9.12 -7.81
CA PRO A 74 -7.73 -8.87 -8.49
C PRO A 74 -8.35 -10.19 -8.97
N VAL A 75 -9.53 -10.52 -8.44
CA VAL A 75 -10.30 -11.69 -8.87
C VAL A 75 -10.92 -11.39 -10.23
N THR A 76 -10.35 -11.98 -11.29
CA THR A 76 -10.95 -11.99 -12.62
C THR A 76 -12.16 -12.91 -12.60
N LEU A 77 -13.35 -12.32 -12.47
CA LEU A 77 -14.60 -13.05 -12.64
C LEU A 77 -14.79 -13.35 -14.14
N GLY A 78 -14.93 -14.63 -14.48
CA GLY A 78 -15.34 -15.04 -15.83
C GLY A 78 -16.73 -14.49 -16.16
N PRO A 79 -17.06 -14.23 -17.44
CA PRO A 79 -18.37 -13.73 -17.83
C PRO A 79 -19.48 -14.66 -17.31
N LEU A 80 -20.44 -14.10 -16.57
CA LEU A 80 -21.60 -14.85 -16.07
C LEU A 80 -22.36 -15.47 -17.26
N PRO A 81 -22.60 -16.80 -17.28
CA PRO A 81 -23.41 -17.41 -18.31
C PRO A 81 -24.82 -16.82 -18.33
N SER A 82 -25.20 -16.33 -19.50
CA SER A 82 -26.48 -15.74 -19.88
C SER A 82 -27.70 -16.32 -19.16
N ALA A 83 -28.08 -15.69 -18.04
CA ALA A 83 -29.48 -15.63 -17.59
C ALA A 83 -30.43 -15.04 -18.67
N ALA A 84 -29.86 -14.52 -19.76
CA ALA A 84 -30.56 -14.06 -20.96
C ALA A 84 -31.24 -15.18 -21.77
N HIS A 85 -30.93 -16.47 -21.57
CA HIS A 85 -31.61 -17.53 -22.33
C HIS A 85 -32.88 -18.08 -21.67
N THR A 86 -33.03 -17.94 -20.35
CA THR A 86 -34.20 -18.48 -19.62
C THR A 86 -35.40 -17.53 -19.65
N LEU A 87 -35.18 -16.20 -19.60
CA LEU A 87 -36.26 -15.21 -19.72
C LEU A 87 -36.84 -15.12 -21.13
N ALA A 88 -36.04 -15.41 -22.17
CA ALA A 88 -36.52 -15.42 -23.56
C ALA A 88 -37.47 -16.60 -23.87
N ARG A 89 -37.41 -17.70 -23.11
CA ARG A 89 -38.36 -18.81 -23.24
C ARG A 89 -39.63 -18.61 -22.40
N ALA A 90 -39.51 -17.97 -21.24
CA ALA A 90 -40.66 -17.72 -20.36
C ALA A 90 -41.65 -16.68 -20.91
N GLY A 91 -41.22 -15.77 -21.81
CA GLY A 91 -42.09 -14.80 -22.47
C GLY A 91 -42.78 -15.28 -23.75
N ALA A 92 -42.54 -16.53 -24.18
CA ALA A 92 -43.13 -17.11 -25.39
C ALA A 92 -44.32 -18.04 -25.10
N GLU A 93 -44.73 -18.18 -23.84
CA GLU A 93 -45.78 -19.13 -23.40
C GLU A 93 -46.96 -18.45 -22.66
N THR A 94 -47.26 -17.18 -22.95
CA THR A 94 -48.50 -16.50 -22.51
C THR A 94 -49.12 -15.73 -23.66
#